data_AF-A0A399F3M8-F1
#
_entry.id   AF-A0A399F3M8-F1
#
_cell.length_a   1.000
_cell.length_b   1.000
_cell.length_c   1.000
_cell.angle_alpha   90.00
_cell.angle_beta   90.00
_cell.angle_gamma   90.00
#
_symmetry.space_group_name_H-M   'P 1'
#
loop_
_entity.id
_entity.type
_entity.pdbx_description
1 polymer ?
#
loop_
_entity_poly.entity_id
_entity_poly.type
_entity_poly.pdbx_seq_one_letter_code
_entity_poly.pdbx_strand_id
1 'polypeptide(L)'
;MVRHRYGFLEPSPAAPQAEPGVLEAVVLPGLAFDRRGYRLGYGQGFYDRFLLEAPHALRVGFVPQGLIVPELPTDPWDLPVHYLVSEQGVTPCYPPLP
;
A
#
# COMPACT_ATOMS: atom_id res chain seq x y z
N MET A 1 -4.80 2.98 -21.03
CA MET A 1 -5.53 3.58 -19.90
C MET A 1 -6.87 4.11 -20.38
N VAL A 2 -7.91 4.05 -19.55
CA VAL A 2 -9.23 4.68 -19.74
C VAL A 2 -9.52 5.60 -18.54
N ARG A 3 -10.45 6.55 -18.69
CA ARG A 3 -10.81 7.47 -17.62
C ARG A 3 -11.93 6.87 -16.77
N HIS A 4 -11.67 6.64 -15.49
CA HIS A 4 -12.68 6.20 -14.52
C HIS A 4 -13.69 7.32 -14.25
N ARG A 5 -14.90 6.98 -13.79
CA ARG A 5 -15.97 7.96 -13.47
C ARG A 5 -15.58 8.99 -12.39
N TYR A 6 -14.60 8.66 -11.55
CA TYR A 6 -14.07 9.57 -10.52
C TYR A 6 -12.87 10.41 -11.02
N GLY A 7 -12.57 10.38 -12.32
CA GLY A 7 -11.62 11.28 -12.96
C GLY A 7 -10.16 10.81 -13.01
N PHE A 8 -9.78 9.73 -12.31
CA PHE A 8 -8.46 9.12 -12.43
C PHE A 8 -8.36 8.19 -13.66
N LEU A 9 -7.12 7.87 -14.07
CA LEU A 9 -6.85 6.91 -15.13
C LEU A 9 -6.70 5.50 -14.56
N GLU A 10 -7.24 4.52 -15.26
CA GLU A 10 -7.13 3.10 -14.91
C GLU A 10 -6.82 2.25 -16.16
N PRO A 11 -6.32 1.02 -16.01
CA PRO A 11 -6.19 0.09 -17.13
C PRO A 11 -7.52 -0.13 -17.85
N SER A 12 -7.47 -0.33 -19.17
CA SER A 12 -8.67 -0.71 -19.93
C SER A 12 -9.17 -2.08 -19.45
N PRO A 13 -10.48 -2.36 -19.45
CA PRO A 13 -11.00 -3.71 -19.19
C PRO A 13 -10.47 -4.77 -20.17
N ALA A 14 -9.98 -4.37 -21.34
CA ALA A 14 -9.35 -5.24 -22.32
C ALA A 14 -7.82 -5.37 -22.14
N ALA A 15 -7.23 -4.72 -21.13
CA ALA A 15 -5.81 -4.84 -20.85
C ALA A 15 -5.50 -6.25 -20.31
N PRO A 16 -4.29 -6.79 -20.56
CA PRO A 16 -3.86 -8.04 -19.96
C PRO A 16 -3.91 -7.96 -18.43
N GLN A 17 -4.46 -9.00 -17.80
CA GLN A 17 -4.47 -9.13 -16.35
C GLN A 17 -3.15 -9.77 -15.89
N ALA A 18 -2.54 -9.19 -14.86
CA ALA A 18 -1.41 -9.79 -14.18
C ALA A 18 -1.90 -10.59 -12.96
N GLU A 19 -1.34 -11.78 -12.77
CA GLU A 19 -1.57 -12.58 -11.57
C GLU A 19 -0.87 -11.91 -10.37
N PRO A 20 -1.57 -11.62 -9.24
CA PRO A 20 -0.97 -10.90 -8.12
C PRO A 20 0.30 -11.57 -7.57
N GLY A 21 0.38 -12.91 -7.61
CA GLY A 21 1.52 -13.67 -7.12
C GLY A 21 2.83 -13.46 -7.88
N VAL A 22 2.80 -12.85 -9.08
CA VAL A 22 4.02 -12.53 -9.85
C VAL A 22 4.60 -11.16 -9.50
N LEU A 23 3.92 -10.38 -8.67
CA LEU A 23 4.36 -9.04 -8.29
C LEU A 23 5.53 -9.12 -7.30
N GLU A 24 6.65 -8.52 -7.66
CA GLU A 24 7.83 -8.41 -6.79
C GLU A 24 7.73 -7.21 -5.83
N ALA A 25 6.92 -6.20 -6.19
CA ALA A 25 6.70 -5.01 -5.37
C ALA A 25 5.31 -4.39 -5.61
N VAL A 26 4.76 -3.79 -4.56
CA VAL A 26 3.50 -3.05 -4.57
C VAL A 26 3.71 -1.72 -3.86
N VAL A 27 3.37 -0.62 -4.55
CA VAL A 27 3.33 0.72 -3.95
C VAL A 27 1.91 0.98 -3.46
N LEU A 28 1.77 1.18 -2.15
CA LEU A 28 0.50 1.38 -1.47
C LEU A 28 0.29 2.85 -1.15
N PRO A 29 -0.82 3.45 -1.62
CA PRO A 29 -1.28 4.74 -1.13
C PRO A 29 -2.01 4.59 0.21
N GLY A 30 -2.11 5.69 0.96
CA GLY A 30 -2.87 5.78 2.20
C GLY A 30 -3.19 7.23 2.55
N LEU A 31 -4.21 7.44 3.37
CA LEU A 31 -4.52 8.76 3.96
C LEU A 31 -3.49 9.15 5.03
N ALA A 32 -2.98 8.15 5.75
CA ALA A 32 -1.89 8.27 6.69
C ALA A 32 -1.21 6.90 6.85
N PHE A 33 0.02 6.91 7.35
CA PHE A 33 0.73 5.71 7.79
C PHE A 33 1.27 5.92 9.20
N ASP A 34 1.43 4.86 9.97
CA ASP A 34 2.19 4.91 11.22
C ASP A 34 3.63 4.42 11.04
N ARG A 35 4.47 4.59 12.06
CA ARG A 35 5.88 4.16 12.03
C ARG A 35 6.07 2.64 11.99
N ARG A 36 5.02 1.86 12.29
CA ARG A 36 5.00 0.40 12.20
C ARG A 36 4.62 -0.07 10.79
N GLY A 37 4.25 0.86 9.89
CA GLY A 37 3.87 0.58 8.52
C GLY A 37 2.38 0.28 8.33
N TYR A 38 1.55 0.42 9.36
CA TYR A 38 0.09 0.33 9.19
C TYR A 38 -0.43 1.58 8.51
N ARG A 39 -1.54 1.42 7.79
CA ARG A 39 -2.07 2.48 6.92
C ARG A 39 -3.52 2.76 7.23
N LEU A 40 -3.89 4.03 7.19
CA LEU A 40 -5.28 4.46 7.16
C LEU A 40 -5.73 4.56 5.71
N GLY A 41 -6.60 3.65 5.28
CA GLY A 41 -7.23 3.68 3.95
C GLY A 41 -8.61 4.32 3.95
N TYR A 42 -9.34 4.15 2.83
CA TYR A 42 -10.75 4.57 2.70
C TYR A 42 -11.76 3.57 3.31
N GLY A 43 -11.30 2.62 4.13
CA GLY A 43 -12.18 1.71 4.90
C GLY A 43 -12.79 0.52 4.16
N GLN A 44 -12.35 0.19 2.93
CA GLN A 44 -12.91 -0.92 2.14
C GLN A 44 -12.09 -2.23 2.17
N GLY A 45 -10.95 -2.24 2.87
CA GLY A 45 -10.07 -3.41 3.00
C GLY A 45 -9.55 -3.98 1.67
N PHE A 46 -9.54 -3.20 0.60
CA PHE A 46 -9.16 -3.67 -0.74
C PHE A 46 -7.71 -4.18 -0.76
N TYR A 47 -6.77 -3.37 -0.27
CA TYR A 47 -5.36 -3.72 -0.30
C TYR A 47 -5.01 -4.83 0.68
N ASP A 48 -5.66 -4.96 1.84
CA ASP A 48 -5.40 -6.07 2.77
C ASP A 48 -5.74 -7.40 2.13
N ARG A 49 -6.90 -7.49 1.44
CA ARG A 49 -7.27 -8.69 0.66
C ARG A 49 -6.31 -8.95 -0.50
N PHE A 50 -5.99 -7.93 -1.27
CA PHE A 50 -5.08 -8.04 -2.42
C PHE A 50 -3.67 -8.51 -2.01
N LEU A 51 -3.15 -8.01 -0.90
CA LEU A 51 -1.81 -8.36 -0.42
C LEU A 51 -1.69 -9.81 0.08
N LEU A 52 -2.81 -10.47 0.39
CA LEU A 52 -2.82 -11.91 0.65
C LEU A 52 -2.56 -12.74 -0.62
N GLU A 53 -2.91 -12.19 -1.79
CA GLU A 53 -2.66 -12.81 -3.09
C GLU A 53 -1.23 -12.55 -3.62
N ALA A 54 -0.54 -11.57 -3.04
CA ALA A 54 0.84 -11.21 -3.36
C ALA A 54 1.76 -11.25 -2.11
N PRO A 55 1.89 -12.41 -1.42
CA PRO A 55 2.52 -12.49 -0.11
C PRO A 55 4.02 -12.20 -0.14
N HIS A 56 4.69 -12.43 -1.27
CA HIS A 56 6.13 -12.22 -1.44
C HIS A 56 6.49 -10.80 -1.89
N ALA A 57 5.50 -10.00 -2.30
CA ALA A 57 5.76 -8.69 -2.84
C ALA A 57 6.31 -7.74 -1.77
N LEU A 58 7.32 -6.96 -2.14
CA LEU A 58 7.78 -5.83 -1.36
C LEU A 58 6.67 -4.77 -1.24
N ARG A 59 6.22 -4.49 -0.01
CA ARG A 59 5.17 -3.51 0.26
C ARG A 59 5.80 -2.17 0.61
N VAL A 60 5.49 -1.14 -0.16
CA VAL A 60 6.05 0.20 0.03
C VAL A 60 4.91 1.20 0.19
N GLY A 61 4.79 1.82 1.37
CA GLY A 61 3.87 2.93 1.58
C GLY A 61 4.44 4.22 1.00
N PHE A 62 3.66 4.94 0.21
CA PHE A 62 4.06 6.23 -0.37
C PHE A 62 3.16 7.34 0.14
N VAL A 63 3.71 8.27 0.90
CA VAL A 63 2.93 9.32 1.58
C VAL A 63 3.80 10.53 1.92
N PRO A 64 3.27 11.77 1.89
CA PRO A 64 3.95 12.94 2.44
C PRO A 64 4.36 12.75 3.91
N GLN A 65 5.53 13.29 4.31
CA GLN A 65 6.05 13.10 5.67
C GLN A 65 5.06 13.53 6.76
N GLY A 66 4.32 14.62 6.52
CA GLY A 66 3.33 15.15 7.47
C GLY A 66 2.13 14.23 7.74
N LEU A 67 1.96 13.16 6.96
CA LEU A 67 0.93 12.14 7.11
C LEU A 67 1.48 10.82 7.67
N ILE A 68 2.76 10.80 8.07
CA ILE A 68 3.33 9.74 8.88
C ILE A 68 3.11 10.09 10.34
N VAL A 69 2.15 9.42 10.99
CA VAL A 69 1.72 9.67 12.35
C VAL A 69 2.39 8.72 13.34
N PRO A 70 2.38 9.00 14.66
CA PRO A 70 3.00 8.11 15.64
C PRO A 70 2.38 6.71 15.67
N GLU A 71 1.05 6.62 15.64
CA GLU A 71 0.29 5.38 15.78
C GLU A 71 -1.08 5.51 15.11
N LEU A 72 -1.56 4.42 14.52
CA LEU A 72 -2.90 4.28 13.98
C LEU A 72 -3.64 3.13 14.69
N PRO A 73 -4.97 3.18 14.80
CA PRO A 73 -5.75 2.00 15.16
C PRO A 73 -5.55 0.92 14.09
N THR A 74 -5.38 -0.33 14.54
CA THR A 74 -5.12 -1.48 13.66
C THR A 74 -6.08 -2.61 13.97
N ASP A 75 -6.52 -3.31 12.94
CA ASP A 75 -7.24 -4.56 13.05
C ASP A 75 -6.30 -5.78 12.82
N PRO A 76 -6.67 -6.99 13.30
CA PRO A 76 -5.83 -8.19 13.14
C PRO A 76 -5.56 -8.63 11.69
N TRP A 77 -6.35 -8.15 10.74
CA TRP A 77 -6.21 -8.45 9.31
C TRP A 77 -5.41 -7.39 8.55
N ASP A 78 -5.01 -6.30 9.20
CA ASP A 78 -4.24 -5.24 8.54
C ASP A 78 -2.81 -5.70 8.27
N LEU A 79 -2.38 -5.51 7.03
CA LEU A 79 -1.03 -5.86 6.60
C LEU A 79 -0.15 -4.61 6.53
N PRO A 80 0.94 -4.54 7.32
CA PRO A 80 1.84 -3.39 7.30
C PRO A 80 2.70 -3.39 6.04
N VAL A 81 3.18 -2.20 5.68
CA VAL A 81 4.22 -2.02 4.66
C VAL A 81 5.61 -2.26 5.24
N HIS A 82 6.57 -2.61 4.39
CA HIS A 82 7.96 -2.83 4.79
C HIS A 82 8.77 -1.52 4.81
N TYR A 83 8.43 -0.58 3.92
CA TYR A 83 9.09 0.72 3.83
C TYR A 83 8.07 1.84 3.66
N LEU A 84 8.39 3.01 4.23
CA LEU A 84 7.71 4.27 3.96
C LEU A 84 8.61 5.15 3.09
N VAL A 85 8.04 5.73 2.06
CA VAL A 85 8.69 6.67 1.15
C VAL A 85 7.96 8.00 1.23
N SER A 86 8.73 9.05 1.55
CA SER A 86 8.28 10.44 1.59
C SER A 86 9.29 11.35 0.88
N GLU A 87 9.00 12.64 0.83
CA GLU A 87 9.92 13.66 0.34
C GLU A 87 11.21 13.78 1.20
N GLN A 88 11.22 13.20 2.40
CA GLN A 88 12.40 13.16 3.27
C GLN A 88 13.28 11.90 3.06
N GLY A 89 12.81 10.95 2.25
CA GLY A 89 13.55 9.74 1.91
C GLY A 89 12.80 8.46 2.23
N VAL A 90 13.54 7.38 2.47
CA VAL A 90 13.01 6.03 2.68
C VAL A 90 13.29 5.58 4.10
N THR A 91 12.25 5.13 4.80
CA THR A 91 12.34 4.64 6.19
C THR A 91 11.86 3.19 6.27
N PRO A 92 12.63 2.25 6.84
CA PRO A 92 12.15 0.89 7.10
C PRO A 92 11.11 0.88 8.23
N CYS A 93 10.09 0.05 8.07
CA CYS A 93 9.10 -0.23 9.11
C CYS A 93 9.50 -1.47 9.91
N TYR A 94 9.07 -1.54 11.18
CA TYR A 94 9.41 -2.65 12.07
C TYR A 94 8.24 -3.65 12.21
N PRO A 95 8.50 -4.98 12.21
CA PRO A 95 9.81 -5.61 12.05
C PRO A 95 10.31 -5.53 10.60
N PRO A 96 11.63 -5.40 10.38
CA PRO A 96 12.19 -5.52 9.04
C PRO A 96 11.89 -6.91 8.48
N LEU A 97 11.85 -7.01 7.14
CA LEU A 97 11.82 -8.29 6.44
C LEU A 97 12.98 -9.19 6.95
N PRO A 98 12.75 -10.52 7.09
CA PRO A 98 13.82 -11.46 7.38
C PRO A 98 14.91 -11.47 6.30
#